data_AF-A0A3L6ZRD6-F1
#
_entry.id   AF-A0A3L6ZRD6-F1
#
_cell.length_a   1.000
_cell.length_b   1.000
_cell.length_c   1.000
_cell.angle_alpha   90.00
_cell.angle_beta   90.00
_cell.angle_gamma   90.00
#
_symmetry.space_group_name_H-M   'P 1'
#
loop_
_entity.id
_entity.type
_entity.pdbx_description
1 polymer ?
#
loop_
_entity_poly.entity_id
_entity_poly.type
_entity_poly.pdbx_seq_one_letter_code
_entity_poly.pdbx_strand_id
1 'polypeptide(L)'
;MSPAPHRDDTGAPWTRADAAGVLVRPGPGDHKYTRGVVGLCTGSARYPGAAVLGAEAALRTGPGMLRYLGPAETARAVLARRPECVPGPGRVQVLVLGSGMDAAEARRRWLGLRHDGTRAGAAAGPDVSAGTDGGTAGADAVPVVLDAGAIGLVGSAVGDGHPVVVTPHAGELAALFAQAGEGRFGTRAAVEAEPELAALTAARRWGAVVLLKGAATHVATPRGRRLRVEVGTHWLASAGTGDVLAGCLGTVLASLAARGRSDDDALAEGAATAALLHARAAELASGGGPLLALELAEALAPAVAELLTHAADAAPAETAGNGRDRPTP
;
A
#
# COMPACT_ATOMS: atom_id res chain seq x y z
N MET A 1 -26.90 17.71 -19.65
CA MET A 1 -26.96 16.63 -18.64
C MET A 1 -26.28 17.14 -17.40
N SER A 2 -27.04 17.46 -16.35
CA SER A 2 -26.47 17.83 -15.05
C SER A 2 -25.73 16.63 -14.47
N PRO A 3 -24.53 16.80 -13.88
CA PRO A 3 -23.88 15.72 -13.17
C PRO A 3 -24.75 15.31 -11.98
N ALA A 4 -24.89 14.00 -11.78
CA ALA A 4 -25.59 13.45 -10.62
C ALA A 4 -24.93 13.95 -9.32
N PRO A 5 -25.70 14.19 -8.25
CA PRO A 5 -25.16 14.67 -6.99
C PRO A 5 -24.13 13.67 -6.45
N HIS A 6 -22.94 14.17 -6.10
CA HIS A 6 -21.96 13.43 -5.30
C HIS A 6 -22.68 12.93 -4.05
N ARG A 7 -22.77 11.61 -3.88
CA ARG A 7 -23.11 11.03 -2.58
C ARG A 7 -22.11 11.58 -1.58
N ASP A 8 -22.58 12.30 -0.56
CA ASP A 8 -21.81 12.58 0.65
C ASP A 8 -21.49 11.25 1.32
N ASP A 9 -20.40 10.61 0.88
CA ASP A 9 -19.92 9.34 1.39
C ASP A 9 -19.26 9.61 2.74
N THR A 10 -20.06 9.63 3.79
CA THR A 10 -19.63 9.67 5.19
C THR A 10 -18.81 8.43 5.49
N GLY A 11 -17.57 8.57 5.98
CA GLY A 11 -16.55 7.51 6.10
C GLY A 11 -17.06 6.06 6.14
N ALA A 12 -17.35 5.50 4.96
CA ALA A 12 -18.04 4.23 4.85
C ALA A 12 -17.15 3.11 5.40
N PRO A 13 -17.71 2.14 6.15
CA PRO A 13 -16.93 1.01 6.62
C PRO A 13 -16.44 0.20 5.41
N TRP A 14 -15.13 0.00 5.32
CA TRP A 14 -14.54 -0.89 4.32
C TRP A 14 -14.61 -2.32 4.83
N THR A 15 -15.38 -3.16 4.14
CA THR A 15 -15.72 -4.51 4.61
C THR A 15 -14.76 -5.57 4.07
N ARG A 16 -14.88 -6.78 4.61
CA ARG A 16 -14.16 -7.95 4.09
C ARG A 16 -14.53 -8.25 2.63
N ALA A 17 -15.79 -8.02 2.25
CA ALA A 17 -16.25 -8.21 0.87
C ALA A 17 -15.61 -7.19 -0.07
N ASP A 18 -15.52 -5.92 0.33
CA ASP A 18 -14.85 -4.87 -0.44
C ASP A 18 -13.36 -5.19 -0.64
N ALA A 19 -12.68 -5.58 0.45
CA ALA A 19 -11.28 -6.01 0.40
C ALA A 19 -11.07 -7.24 -0.51
N ALA A 20 -11.98 -8.21 -0.45
CA ALA A 20 -11.91 -9.40 -1.29
C ALA A 20 -12.11 -9.08 -2.79
N GLY A 21 -12.88 -8.04 -3.13
CA GLY A 21 -13.02 -7.54 -4.51
C GLY A 21 -11.77 -6.81 -5.04
N VAL A 22 -10.89 -6.33 -4.16
CA VAL A 22 -9.60 -5.72 -4.52
C VAL A 22 -8.50 -6.78 -4.67
N LEU A 23 -8.52 -7.81 -3.83
CA LEU A 23 -7.54 -8.89 -3.87
C LEU A 23 -7.78 -9.81 -5.07
N VAL A 24 -6.70 -10.32 -5.66
CA VAL A 24 -6.77 -11.16 -6.85
C VAL A 24 -6.04 -12.47 -6.63
N ARG A 25 -6.75 -13.57 -6.90
CA ARG A 25 -6.18 -14.91 -6.96
C ARG A 25 -5.39 -15.07 -8.26
N PRO A 26 -4.10 -15.46 -8.21
CA PRO A 26 -3.34 -15.72 -9.43
C PRO A 26 -3.95 -16.82 -10.29
N GLY A 27 -3.98 -16.63 -11.61
CA GLY A 27 -4.42 -17.60 -12.61
C GLY A 27 -3.27 -18.18 -13.44
N PRO A 28 -3.54 -19.15 -14.35
CA PRO A 28 -2.51 -19.84 -15.13
C PRO A 28 -1.66 -18.94 -16.05
N GLY A 29 -2.20 -17.79 -16.46
CA GLY A 29 -1.49 -16.81 -17.30
C GLY A 29 -0.64 -15.80 -16.52
N ASP A 30 -0.70 -15.83 -15.19
CA ASP A 30 0.02 -14.85 -14.37
C ASP A 30 1.51 -15.14 -14.27
N HIS A 31 2.30 -14.08 -14.28
CA HIS A 31 3.73 -14.12 -14.01
C HIS A 31 4.15 -13.02 -13.04
N LYS A 32 5.43 -13.01 -12.66
CA LYS A 32 5.98 -12.09 -11.65
C LYS A 32 5.72 -10.59 -11.88
N TYR A 33 5.39 -10.17 -13.10
CA TYR A 33 5.08 -8.76 -13.40
C TYR A 33 3.57 -8.48 -13.44
N THR A 34 2.72 -9.42 -13.88
CA THR A 34 1.24 -9.24 -13.85
C THR A 34 0.70 -9.32 -12.43
N ARG A 35 1.41 -10.02 -11.54
CA ARG A 35 1.13 -10.05 -10.10
C ARG A 35 1.65 -8.83 -9.32
N GLY A 36 2.30 -7.88 -10.00
CA GLY A 36 2.85 -6.67 -9.39
C GLY A 36 4.22 -6.85 -8.75
N VAL A 37 5.09 -5.88 -9.00
CA VAL A 37 6.43 -5.76 -8.44
C VAL A 37 6.48 -4.60 -7.45
N VAL A 38 6.85 -4.91 -6.20
CA VAL A 38 7.03 -3.90 -5.14
C VAL A 38 8.49 -3.46 -5.10
N GLY A 39 8.76 -2.17 -5.11
CA GLY A 39 10.07 -1.61 -4.76
C GLY A 39 10.07 -1.12 -3.31
N LEU A 40 10.85 -1.75 -2.43
CA LEU A 40 11.02 -1.30 -1.05
C LEU A 40 12.34 -0.53 -0.86
N CYS A 41 12.23 0.75 -0.55
CA CYS A 41 13.34 1.58 -0.10
C CYS A 41 13.12 1.94 1.38
N THR A 42 13.35 0.96 2.24
CA THR A 42 13.10 1.06 3.69
C THR A 42 14.32 0.59 4.47
N GLY A 43 14.38 0.95 5.75
CA GLY A 43 15.48 0.67 6.67
C GLY A 43 16.69 1.58 6.48
N SER A 44 17.54 1.59 7.50
CA SER A 44 18.80 2.34 7.55
C SER A 44 19.80 1.56 8.41
N ALA A 45 21.06 2.02 8.46
CA ALA A 45 22.05 1.46 9.39
C ALA A 45 21.56 1.47 10.86
N ARG A 46 20.78 2.48 11.27
CA ARG A 46 20.23 2.59 12.62
C ARG A 46 18.99 1.72 12.83
N TYR A 47 18.16 1.56 11.79
CA TYR A 47 16.90 0.82 11.87
C TYR A 47 16.78 -0.21 10.74
N PRO A 48 17.65 -1.23 10.68
CA PRO A 48 17.60 -2.25 9.63
C PRO A 48 16.36 -3.14 9.74
N GLY A 49 15.79 -3.28 10.94
CA GLY A 49 14.60 -4.09 11.21
C GLY A 49 13.37 -3.67 10.40
N ALA A 50 13.22 -2.37 10.11
CA ALA A 50 12.09 -1.87 9.32
C ALA A 50 12.09 -2.43 7.88
N ALA A 51 13.29 -2.62 7.29
CA ALA A 51 13.40 -3.26 5.98
C ALA A 51 13.03 -4.74 6.03
N VAL A 52 13.47 -5.45 7.07
CA VAL A 52 13.17 -6.88 7.25
C VAL A 52 11.67 -7.08 7.45
N LEU A 53 11.03 -6.28 8.31
CA LEU A 53 9.59 -6.35 8.56
C LEU A 53 8.78 -5.98 7.32
N GLY A 54 9.14 -4.90 6.63
CA GLY A 54 8.46 -4.49 5.39
C GLY A 54 8.62 -5.52 4.27
N ALA A 55 9.79 -6.14 4.13
CA ALA A 55 10.05 -7.18 3.13
C ALA A 55 9.29 -8.48 3.45
N GLU A 56 9.29 -8.92 4.71
CA GLU A 56 8.50 -10.05 5.18
C GLU A 56 7.02 -9.83 4.87
N ALA A 57 6.49 -8.67 5.28
CA ALA A 57 5.08 -8.33 5.09
C ALA A 57 4.68 -8.27 3.61
N ALA A 58 5.51 -7.64 2.79
CA ALA A 58 5.28 -7.59 1.35
C ALA A 58 5.21 -9.02 0.79
N LEU A 59 6.24 -9.84 0.97
CA LEU A 59 6.27 -11.21 0.44
C LEU A 59 5.11 -12.08 0.93
N ARG A 60 4.70 -11.95 2.20
CA ARG A 60 3.56 -12.67 2.78
C ARG A 60 2.21 -12.23 2.22
N THR A 61 2.12 -11.01 1.70
CA THR A 61 0.93 -10.49 1.01
C THR A 61 0.85 -10.97 -0.45
N GLY A 62 1.93 -11.56 -0.97
CA GLY A 62 1.95 -12.31 -2.24
C GLY A 62 2.20 -11.50 -3.52
N PRO A 63 3.20 -10.60 -3.58
CA PRO A 63 3.58 -9.90 -4.82
C PRO A 63 4.09 -10.90 -5.85
N GLY A 64 4.14 -10.48 -7.11
CA GLY A 64 4.84 -11.22 -8.14
C GLY A 64 6.36 -11.21 -7.95
N MET A 65 6.91 -10.07 -7.49
CA MET A 65 8.32 -9.92 -7.15
C MET A 65 8.50 -8.78 -6.15
N LEU A 66 9.47 -8.91 -5.26
CA LEU A 66 9.92 -7.84 -4.38
C LEU A 66 11.33 -7.40 -4.80
N ARG A 67 11.50 -6.12 -5.13
CA ARG A 67 12.80 -5.47 -5.30
C ARG A 67 13.15 -4.68 -4.05
N TYR A 68 14.34 -4.92 -3.50
CA TYR A 68 14.86 -4.12 -2.39
C TYR A 68 15.84 -3.07 -2.91
N LEU A 69 15.48 -1.81 -2.69
CA LEU A 69 16.12 -0.59 -3.19
C LEU A 69 16.76 0.24 -2.06
N GLY A 70 16.77 -0.30 -0.83
CA GLY A 70 17.35 0.34 0.34
C GLY A 70 18.88 0.20 0.43
N PRO A 71 19.48 0.61 1.57
CA PRO A 71 20.93 0.50 1.79
C PRO A 71 21.46 -0.93 1.63
N ALA A 72 22.68 -1.09 1.10
CA ALA A 72 23.29 -2.40 0.84
C ALA A 72 23.53 -3.20 2.14
N GLU A 73 23.87 -2.52 3.24
CA GLU A 73 24.02 -3.13 4.56
C GLU A 73 22.70 -3.75 5.04
N THR A 74 21.59 -3.07 4.80
CA THR A 74 20.25 -3.55 5.17
C THR A 74 19.75 -4.64 4.23
N ALA A 75 20.14 -4.60 2.94
CA ALA A 75 19.83 -5.64 1.97
C ALA A 75 20.32 -7.02 2.43
N ARG A 76 21.49 -7.09 3.08
CA ARG A 76 22.01 -8.35 3.64
C ARG A 76 21.10 -8.94 4.71
N ALA A 77 20.56 -8.10 5.60
CA ALA A 77 19.63 -8.53 6.64
C ALA A 77 18.30 -9.01 6.03
N VAL A 78 17.80 -8.31 5.00
CA VAL A 78 16.61 -8.75 4.25
C VAL A 78 16.86 -10.11 3.59
N LEU A 79 17.97 -10.28 2.86
CA LEU A 79 18.28 -11.52 2.14
C LEU A 79 18.53 -12.71 3.09
N ALA A 80 19.08 -12.46 4.28
CA ALA A 80 19.26 -13.50 5.30
C ALA A 80 17.91 -14.06 5.81
N ARG A 81 16.86 -13.23 5.85
CA ARG A 81 15.52 -13.64 6.27
C ARG A 81 14.63 -14.09 5.10
N ARG A 82 14.80 -13.45 3.93
CA ARG A 82 13.97 -13.61 2.72
C ARG A 82 14.85 -13.64 1.46
N PRO A 83 15.41 -14.81 1.10
CA PRO A 83 16.22 -14.96 -0.11
C PRO A 83 15.41 -14.80 -1.42
N GLU A 84 14.08 -14.77 -1.35
CA GLU A 84 13.19 -14.50 -2.48
C GLU A 84 13.23 -13.02 -2.93
N CYS A 85 13.82 -12.14 -2.12
CA CYS A 85 13.97 -10.73 -2.43
C CYS A 85 15.06 -10.49 -3.50
N VAL A 86 14.77 -9.62 -4.46
CA VAL A 86 15.71 -9.23 -5.52
C VAL A 86 16.37 -7.89 -5.15
N PRO A 87 17.67 -7.85 -4.81
CA PRO A 87 18.34 -6.60 -4.49
C PRO A 87 18.63 -5.79 -5.77
N GLY A 88 18.50 -4.47 -5.65
CA GLY A 88 18.95 -3.53 -6.68
C GLY A 88 17.83 -3.00 -7.61
N PRO A 89 18.18 -1.99 -8.42
CA PRO A 89 17.23 -1.26 -9.23
C PRO A 89 16.59 -2.13 -10.32
N GLY A 90 15.46 -1.67 -10.84
CA GLY A 90 14.78 -2.29 -11.96
C GLY A 90 13.31 -1.91 -11.99
N ARG A 91 12.55 -2.59 -12.85
CA ARG A 91 11.12 -2.29 -13.03
C ARG A 91 10.32 -2.59 -11.75
N VAL A 92 9.47 -1.64 -11.37
CA VAL A 92 8.50 -1.76 -10.26
C VAL A 92 7.12 -1.25 -10.71
N GLN A 93 6.07 -1.69 -10.01
CA GLN A 93 4.71 -1.14 -10.15
C GLN A 93 4.36 -0.16 -9.03
N VAL A 94 5.10 -0.17 -7.93
CA VAL A 94 4.94 0.76 -6.80
C VAL A 94 6.28 0.93 -6.09
N LEU A 95 6.49 2.09 -5.49
CA LEU A 95 7.59 2.34 -4.56
C LEU A 95 7.05 2.52 -3.14
N VAL A 96 7.72 1.95 -2.15
CA VAL A 96 7.47 2.20 -0.72
C VAL A 96 8.75 2.77 -0.13
N LEU A 97 8.65 3.94 0.49
CA LEU A 97 9.79 4.70 0.99
C LEU A 97 9.56 5.14 2.44
N GLY A 98 10.62 5.08 3.25
CA GLY A 98 10.77 5.90 4.45
C GLY A 98 10.71 5.19 5.79
N SER A 99 10.09 4.01 5.90
CA SER A 99 10.11 3.20 7.13
C SER A 99 11.56 2.95 7.57
N GLY A 100 11.90 3.22 8.84
CA GLY A 100 13.27 3.10 9.36
C GLY A 100 14.28 4.15 8.86
N MET A 101 13.82 5.25 8.25
CA MET A 101 14.66 6.38 7.83
C MET A 101 14.25 7.67 8.55
N ASP A 102 15.20 8.60 8.71
CA ASP A 102 14.86 9.99 9.01
C ASP A 102 14.52 10.77 7.73
N ALA A 103 14.04 12.01 7.88
CA ALA A 103 13.63 12.84 6.75
C ALA A 103 14.79 13.18 5.78
N ALA A 104 16.02 13.28 6.28
CA ALA A 104 17.17 13.61 5.46
C ALA A 104 17.61 12.41 4.61
N GLU A 105 17.65 11.21 5.19
CA GLU A 105 17.92 9.96 4.48
C GLU A 105 16.80 9.66 3.47
N ALA A 106 15.53 9.77 3.85
CA ALA A 106 14.41 9.57 2.94
C ALA A 106 14.50 10.51 1.72
N ARG A 107 14.85 11.79 1.95
CA ARG A 107 15.06 12.77 0.85
C ARG A 107 16.22 12.39 -0.05
N ARG A 108 17.37 11.99 0.51
CA ARG A 108 18.52 11.51 -0.29
C ARG A 108 18.14 10.32 -1.16
N ARG A 109 17.42 9.35 -0.59
CA ARG A 109 16.96 8.15 -1.29
C ARG A 109 15.97 8.48 -2.39
N TRP A 110 14.98 9.35 -2.14
CA TRP A 110 14.06 9.83 -3.15
C TRP A 110 14.79 10.41 -4.37
N LEU A 111 15.78 11.26 -4.13
CA LEU A 111 16.59 11.84 -5.21
C LEU A 111 17.40 10.76 -5.96
N GLY A 112 17.99 9.79 -5.27
CA GLY A 112 18.72 8.69 -5.90
C GLY A 112 17.84 7.80 -6.78
N LEU A 113 16.64 7.45 -6.30
CA LEU A 113 15.69 6.62 -7.05
C LEU A 113 15.26 7.25 -8.39
N ARG A 114 15.27 8.60 -8.49
CA ARG A 114 15.04 9.33 -9.74
C ARG A 114 16.16 9.13 -10.77
N HIS A 115 17.37 8.84 -10.31
CA HIS A 115 18.57 8.74 -11.14
C HIS A 115 18.92 7.28 -11.51
N ASP A 116 18.63 6.31 -10.64
CA ASP A 116 19.15 4.93 -10.73
C ASP A 116 18.45 4.02 -11.77
N GLY A 117 17.67 4.58 -12.70
CA GLY A 117 17.01 3.79 -13.73
C GLY A 117 15.92 2.85 -13.21
N THR A 118 15.33 3.17 -12.05
CA THR A 118 14.06 2.56 -11.61
C THR A 118 12.99 2.92 -12.65
N ARG A 119 12.73 1.99 -13.57
CA ARG A 119 11.81 2.23 -14.68
C ARG A 119 10.39 1.89 -14.26
N ALA A 120 9.50 2.83 -14.48
CA ALA A 120 8.09 2.54 -14.55
C ALA A 120 7.75 1.74 -15.80
N GLY A 121 6.71 0.92 -15.71
CA GLY A 121 6.11 0.35 -16.91
C GLY A 121 4.96 -0.59 -16.58
N ALA A 122 3.87 -0.45 -17.34
CA ALA A 122 2.85 -1.49 -17.52
C ALA A 122 3.40 -2.61 -18.42
N ALA A 123 2.78 -3.79 -18.39
CA ALA A 123 3.30 -5.02 -18.98
C ALA A 123 3.65 -4.90 -20.48
N ALA A 124 4.95 -4.93 -20.81
CA ALA A 124 5.47 -5.36 -22.10
C ALA A 124 6.91 -5.89 -21.94
N GLY A 125 7.10 -7.20 -22.16
CA GLY A 125 8.40 -7.85 -22.39
C GLY A 125 9.33 -8.14 -21.18
N PRO A 126 10.17 -9.19 -21.24
CA PRO A 126 11.11 -9.55 -20.18
C PRO A 126 12.35 -8.63 -20.16
N ASP A 127 12.99 -8.54 -18.99
CA ASP A 127 14.33 -7.96 -18.80
C ASP A 127 15.30 -8.45 -19.89
N VAL A 128 15.55 -7.62 -20.91
CA VAL A 128 16.71 -7.75 -21.79
C VAL A 128 17.70 -6.67 -21.39
N SER A 129 18.89 -7.13 -21.01
CA SER A 129 20.05 -6.32 -20.66
C SER A 129 20.39 -5.32 -21.78
N ALA A 130 20.79 -4.12 -21.36
CA ALA A 130 21.69 -3.20 -22.07
C ALA A 130 21.64 -3.23 -23.61
N GLY A 131 20.71 -2.47 -24.18
CA GLY A 131 20.72 -2.06 -25.59
C GLY A 131 20.42 -0.58 -25.66
N THR A 132 21.38 0.18 -26.18
CA THR A 132 21.25 1.59 -26.54
C THR A 132 20.14 1.75 -27.57
N ASP A 133 18.99 2.30 -27.18
CA ASP A 133 18.05 2.92 -28.11
C ASP A 133 17.48 4.17 -27.44
N GLY A 134 17.77 5.32 -28.04
CA GLY A 134 17.36 6.66 -27.62
C GLY A 134 15.87 6.93 -27.85
N GLY A 135 15.01 6.10 -27.26
CA GLY A 135 13.58 6.34 -27.18
C GLY A 135 13.23 7.02 -25.86
N THR A 136 12.81 8.28 -25.92
CA THR A 136 12.05 8.95 -24.85
C THR A 136 10.69 8.25 -24.68
N ALA A 137 10.68 7.06 -24.09
CA ALA A 137 9.47 6.50 -23.49
C ALA A 137 9.26 7.28 -22.19
N GLY A 138 8.19 8.09 -22.12
CA GLY A 138 7.82 8.77 -20.89
C GLY A 138 7.78 7.76 -19.75
N ALA A 139 8.56 7.97 -18.70
CA ALA A 139 8.47 7.14 -17.52
C ALA A 139 7.12 7.45 -16.86
N ASP A 140 6.11 6.62 -17.12
CA ASP A 140 4.81 6.76 -16.46
C ASP A 140 5.03 6.79 -14.94
N ALA A 141 4.56 7.81 -14.23
CA ALA A 141 4.81 7.88 -12.79
C ALA A 141 4.13 6.69 -12.07
N VAL A 142 4.91 5.85 -11.38
CA VAL A 142 4.35 4.75 -10.58
C VAL A 142 3.79 5.28 -9.27
N PRO A 143 2.77 4.61 -8.68
CA PRO A 143 2.34 4.91 -7.32
C PRO A 143 3.49 4.86 -6.31
N VAL A 144 3.44 5.78 -5.33
CA VAL A 144 4.43 5.88 -4.25
C VAL A 144 3.73 5.87 -2.89
N VAL A 145 4.18 4.99 -2.01
CA VAL A 145 3.83 4.96 -0.60
C VAL A 145 4.92 5.69 0.19
N LEU A 146 4.53 6.72 0.93
CA LEU A 146 5.40 7.44 1.84
C LEU A 146 4.99 7.12 3.29
N ASP A 147 5.92 6.52 4.04
CA ASP A 147 5.77 6.18 5.46
C ASP A 147 6.90 6.80 6.28
N ALA A 148 6.64 7.02 7.57
CA ALA A 148 7.59 7.54 8.56
C ALA A 148 8.43 8.73 8.03
N GLY A 149 9.75 8.55 7.92
CA GLY A 149 10.68 9.59 7.49
C GLY A 149 10.39 10.19 6.11
N ALA A 150 9.64 9.51 5.25
CA ALA A 150 9.31 9.99 3.92
C ALA A 150 8.01 10.80 3.83
N ILE A 151 7.20 10.89 4.89
CA ILE A 151 5.89 11.57 4.85
C ILE A 151 6.02 13.03 4.40
N GLY A 152 7.09 13.72 4.81
CA GLY A 152 7.38 15.10 4.40
C GLY A 152 7.65 15.29 2.89
N LEU A 153 7.84 14.22 2.14
CA LEU A 153 8.10 14.26 0.69
C LEU A 153 6.81 14.31 -0.15
N VAL A 154 5.63 14.25 0.48
CA VAL A 154 4.34 14.16 -0.24
C VAL A 154 4.17 15.23 -1.33
N GLY A 155 4.48 16.48 -1.03
CA GLY A 155 4.38 17.56 -2.01
C GLY A 155 5.38 17.44 -3.15
N SER A 156 6.58 16.91 -2.89
CA SER A 156 7.57 16.65 -3.93
C SER A 156 7.17 15.49 -4.82
N ALA A 157 6.70 14.37 -4.24
CA ALA A 157 6.29 13.19 -5.02
C ALA A 157 5.07 13.49 -5.91
N VAL A 158 4.07 14.21 -5.38
CA VAL A 158 2.93 14.68 -6.18
C VAL A 158 3.37 15.69 -7.26
N GLY A 159 4.26 16.62 -6.91
CA GLY A 159 4.82 17.58 -7.88
C GLY A 159 5.67 16.95 -8.98
N ASP A 160 6.30 15.80 -8.70
CA ASP A 160 7.02 14.97 -9.67
C ASP A 160 6.05 14.10 -10.53
N GLY A 161 4.73 14.19 -10.29
CA GLY A 161 3.69 13.55 -11.10
C GLY A 161 3.25 12.16 -10.61
N HIS A 162 3.74 11.70 -9.44
CA HIS A 162 3.37 10.39 -8.91
C HIS A 162 1.97 10.39 -8.28
N PRO A 163 1.18 9.31 -8.47
CA PRO A 163 0.09 8.98 -7.56
C PRO A 163 0.67 8.64 -6.18
N VAL A 164 0.18 9.25 -5.10
CA VAL A 164 0.78 9.11 -3.76
C VAL A 164 -0.22 8.59 -2.74
N VAL A 165 0.22 7.63 -1.93
CA VAL A 165 -0.41 7.25 -0.66
C VAL A 165 0.54 7.62 0.48
N VAL A 166 0.09 8.45 1.41
CA VAL A 166 0.83 8.75 2.64
C VAL A 166 0.21 8.03 3.83
N THR A 167 1.04 7.54 4.73
CA THR A 167 0.58 6.68 5.84
C THR A 167 0.88 7.26 7.24
N PRO A 168 0.52 8.52 7.54
CA PRO A 168 0.87 9.12 8.83
C PRO A 168 0.07 8.51 9.99
N HIS A 169 0.66 8.49 11.19
CA HIS A 169 -0.12 8.51 12.43
C HIS A 169 -0.47 9.96 12.84
N ALA A 170 -1.32 10.15 13.86
CA ALA A 170 -1.78 11.48 14.27
C ALA A 170 -0.66 12.51 14.52
N GLY A 171 0.40 12.11 15.24
CA GLY A 171 1.57 12.96 15.45
C GLY A 171 2.34 13.36 14.18
N GLU A 172 2.56 12.43 13.24
CA GLU A 172 3.22 12.71 11.95
C GLU A 172 2.37 13.66 11.11
N LEU A 173 1.05 13.44 11.06
CA LEU A 173 0.14 14.31 10.32
C LEU A 173 0.08 15.72 10.93
N ALA A 174 0.06 15.81 12.26
CA ALA A 174 0.08 17.09 12.96
C ALA A 174 1.37 17.88 12.68
N ALA A 175 2.52 17.21 12.70
CA ALA A 175 3.80 17.82 12.35
C ALA A 175 3.80 18.31 10.89
N LEU A 176 3.25 17.51 9.96
CA LEU A 176 3.14 17.88 8.56
C LEU A 176 2.23 19.11 8.36
N PHE A 177 1.10 19.20 9.06
CA PHE A 177 0.23 20.38 9.05
C PHE A 177 0.92 21.62 9.64
N ALA A 178 1.59 21.48 10.78
CA ALA A 178 2.31 22.56 11.43
C ALA A 178 3.42 23.14 10.52
N GLN A 179 4.20 22.28 9.85
CA GLN A 179 5.20 22.70 8.86
C GLN A 179 4.60 23.43 7.67
N ALA A 180 3.35 23.09 7.32
CA ALA A 180 2.64 23.68 6.20
C ALA A 180 1.82 24.93 6.60
N GLY A 181 1.86 25.35 7.87
CA GLY A 181 1.10 26.51 8.38
C GLY A 181 -0.40 26.26 8.55
N GLU A 182 -0.84 24.99 8.64
CA GLU A 182 -2.24 24.65 8.90
C GLU A 182 -2.52 24.59 10.41
N GLY A 183 -3.21 25.62 10.91
CA GLY A 183 -3.43 25.80 12.34
C GLY A 183 -4.44 24.83 12.97
N ARG A 184 -5.46 24.38 12.21
CA ARG A 184 -6.54 23.55 12.77
C ARG A 184 -6.04 22.21 13.28
N PHE A 185 -5.11 21.59 12.55
CA PHE A 185 -4.63 20.24 12.81
C PHE A 185 -3.13 20.21 13.17
N GLY A 186 -2.56 21.33 13.63
CA GLY A 186 -1.14 21.43 13.99
C GLY A 186 -0.72 20.70 15.27
N THR A 187 -1.64 19.99 15.95
CA THR A 187 -1.35 19.21 17.15
C THR A 187 -1.93 17.80 17.06
N ARG A 188 -1.28 16.83 17.74
CA ARG A 188 -1.74 15.43 17.79
C ARG A 188 -3.19 15.33 18.30
N ALA A 189 -3.50 16.05 19.38
CA ALA A 189 -4.84 16.04 19.98
C ALA A 189 -5.92 16.56 19.02
N ALA A 190 -5.62 17.58 18.21
CA ALA A 190 -6.56 18.08 17.21
C ALA A 190 -6.83 17.05 16.10
N VAL A 191 -5.79 16.32 15.66
CA VAL A 191 -5.95 15.24 14.67
C VAL A 191 -6.76 14.08 15.26
N GLU A 192 -6.51 13.69 16.51
CA GLU A 192 -7.24 12.61 17.17
C GLU A 192 -8.70 12.97 17.49
N ALA A 193 -9.02 14.26 17.66
CA ALA A 193 -10.38 14.73 17.90
C ALA A 193 -11.28 14.66 16.65
N GLU A 194 -10.71 14.88 15.45
CA GLU A 194 -11.46 14.86 14.18
C GLU A 194 -10.68 14.11 13.07
N PRO A 195 -10.38 12.81 13.23
CA PRO A 195 -9.42 12.09 12.37
C PRO A 195 -9.88 12.00 10.91
N GLU A 196 -11.17 11.78 10.66
CA GLU A 196 -11.74 11.75 9.31
C GLU A 196 -11.53 13.08 8.58
N LEU A 197 -11.80 14.20 9.27
CA LEU A 197 -11.66 15.52 8.70
C LEU A 197 -10.19 15.93 8.54
N ALA A 198 -9.32 15.52 9.47
CA ALA A 198 -7.88 15.72 9.35
C ALA A 198 -7.32 14.99 8.13
N ALA A 199 -7.71 13.72 7.92
CA ALA A 199 -7.32 12.94 6.74
C ALA A 199 -7.84 13.57 5.43
N LEU A 200 -9.10 14.01 5.40
CA LEU A 200 -9.67 14.68 4.23
C LEU A 200 -8.97 16.02 3.92
N THR A 201 -8.73 16.83 4.95
CA THR A 201 -8.01 18.11 4.82
C THR A 201 -6.61 17.88 4.26
N ALA A 202 -5.93 16.85 4.76
CA ALA A 202 -4.62 16.44 4.28
C ALA A 202 -4.66 16.01 2.81
N ALA A 203 -5.58 15.13 2.45
CA ALA A 203 -5.70 14.60 1.10
C ALA A 203 -5.92 15.72 0.07
N ARG A 204 -6.81 16.67 0.38
CA ARG A 204 -7.06 17.86 -0.46
C ARG A 204 -5.85 18.78 -0.53
N ARG A 205 -5.19 19.03 0.60
CA ARG A 205 -4.06 19.95 0.68
C ARG A 205 -2.87 19.48 -0.16
N TRP A 206 -2.55 18.20 -0.09
CA TRP A 206 -1.36 17.65 -0.74
C TRP A 206 -1.65 16.95 -2.07
N GLY A 207 -2.91 16.80 -2.47
CA GLY A 207 -3.28 16.08 -3.69
C GLY A 207 -2.87 14.61 -3.66
N ALA A 208 -2.93 14.00 -2.48
CA ALA A 208 -2.52 12.60 -2.24
C ALA A 208 -3.62 11.83 -1.51
N VAL A 209 -3.61 10.51 -1.64
CA VAL A 209 -4.41 9.63 -0.77
C VAL A 209 -3.75 9.56 0.61
N VAL A 210 -4.55 9.71 1.66
CA VAL A 210 -4.07 9.68 3.04
C VAL A 210 -4.66 8.47 3.74
N LEU A 211 -3.80 7.59 4.26
CA LEU A 211 -4.15 6.51 5.20
C LEU A 211 -3.70 6.97 6.59
N LEU A 212 -4.61 7.55 7.37
CA LEU A 212 -4.36 8.00 8.73
C LEU A 212 -4.49 6.82 9.71
N LYS A 213 -3.37 6.43 10.32
CA LYS A 213 -3.28 5.39 11.36
C LYS A 213 -3.85 5.93 12.69
N GLY A 214 -4.66 5.13 13.39
CA GLY A 214 -5.31 5.53 14.64
C GLY A 214 -6.12 4.39 15.27
N ALA A 215 -7.05 4.70 16.18
CA ALA A 215 -7.97 3.73 16.79
C ALA A 215 -8.93 3.09 15.78
N ALA A 216 -9.25 3.84 14.73
CA ALA A 216 -9.68 3.33 13.44
C ALA A 216 -8.75 3.95 12.38
N THR A 217 -8.52 3.22 11.29
CA THR A 217 -7.78 3.77 10.14
C THR A 217 -8.76 4.51 9.24
N HIS A 218 -8.44 5.77 8.93
CA HIS A 218 -9.22 6.59 8.00
C HIS A 218 -8.45 6.75 6.69
N VAL A 219 -9.11 6.48 5.57
CA VAL A 219 -8.55 6.68 4.22
C VAL A 219 -9.33 7.79 3.53
N ALA A 220 -8.64 8.78 2.97
CA ALA A 220 -9.27 9.88 2.24
C ALA A 220 -8.58 10.16 0.91
N THR A 221 -9.36 10.50 -0.12
CA THR A 221 -8.86 10.94 -1.43
C THR A 221 -8.94 12.47 -1.58
N PRO A 222 -8.16 13.08 -2.49
CA PRO A 222 -8.27 14.50 -2.79
C PRO A 222 -9.66 14.92 -3.28
N ARG A 223 -10.36 14.02 -3.97
CA ARG A 223 -11.74 14.24 -4.46
C ARG A 223 -12.82 14.05 -3.39
N GLY A 224 -12.44 13.63 -2.19
CA GLY A 224 -13.33 13.58 -1.03
C GLY A 224 -13.98 12.24 -0.76
N ARG A 225 -13.56 11.16 -1.42
CA ARG A 225 -13.93 9.80 -1.01
C ARG A 225 -13.31 9.51 0.35
N ARG A 226 -14.06 8.86 1.24
CA ARG A 226 -13.66 8.55 2.61
C ARG A 226 -14.02 7.12 2.96
N LEU A 227 -13.05 6.35 3.43
CA LEU A 227 -13.21 4.97 3.86
C LEU A 227 -12.70 4.83 5.30
N ARG A 228 -13.30 3.91 6.05
CA ARG A 228 -12.92 3.63 7.44
C ARG A 228 -12.70 2.14 7.64
N VAL A 229 -11.60 1.79 8.30
CA VAL A 229 -11.25 0.42 8.67
C VAL A 229 -11.13 0.36 10.19
N GLU A 230 -11.87 -0.54 10.82
CA GLU A 230 -11.74 -0.79 12.26
C GLU A 230 -10.42 -1.49 12.56
N VAL A 231 -9.82 -1.15 13.70
CA VAL A 231 -8.61 -1.83 14.17
C VAL A 231 -9.00 -3.18 14.78
N GLY A 232 -8.31 -4.25 14.35
CA GLY A 232 -8.60 -5.61 14.83
C GLY A 232 -8.16 -5.87 16.28
N THR A 233 -7.11 -5.19 16.76
CA THR A 233 -6.66 -5.26 18.15
C THR A 233 -5.78 -4.08 18.55
N HIS A 234 -5.89 -3.61 19.79
CA HIS A 234 -5.05 -2.54 20.32
C HIS A 234 -3.60 -2.98 20.60
N TRP A 235 -3.32 -4.30 20.59
CA TRP A 235 -1.96 -4.84 20.66
C TRP A 235 -1.07 -4.42 19.46
N LEU A 236 -1.66 -3.82 18.42
CA LEU A 236 -0.95 -3.17 17.32
C LEU A 236 -0.15 -1.92 17.72
N ALA A 237 -0.35 -1.39 18.93
CA ALA A 237 0.43 -0.30 19.50
C ALA A 237 1.86 -0.72 19.92
N SER A 238 2.57 -1.40 19.01
CA SER A 238 3.94 -1.89 19.18
C SER A 238 4.82 -1.44 18.02
N ALA A 239 6.12 -1.31 18.26
CA ALA A 239 7.06 -0.90 17.23
C ALA A 239 7.11 -1.92 16.07
N GLY A 240 7.21 -1.42 14.85
CA GLY A 240 7.34 -2.25 13.64
C GLY A 240 6.02 -2.67 12.99
N THR A 241 4.86 -2.50 13.64
CA THR A 241 3.56 -2.79 13.00
C THR A 241 3.28 -1.88 11.80
N GLY A 242 3.71 -0.60 11.88
CA GLY A 242 3.68 0.32 10.75
C GLY A 242 4.53 -0.14 9.55
N ASP A 243 5.70 -0.74 9.79
CA ASP A 243 6.57 -1.27 8.73
C ASP A 243 5.88 -2.45 8.01
N VAL A 244 5.15 -3.28 8.77
CA VAL A 244 4.34 -4.38 8.23
C VAL A 244 3.20 -3.85 7.37
N LEU A 245 2.48 -2.82 7.86
CA LEU A 245 1.44 -2.15 7.07
C LEU A 245 2.00 -1.57 5.77
N ALA A 246 3.15 -0.90 5.80
CA ALA A 246 3.78 -0.31 4.61
C ALA A 246 4.14 -1.37 3.55
N GLY A 247 4.69 -2.52 3.97
CA GLY A 247 5.00 -3.64 3.07
C GLY A 247 3.74 -4.31 2.48
N CYS A 248 2.73 -4.54 3.31
CA CYS A 248 1.42 -5.05 2.88
C CYS A 248 0.76 -4.09 1.87
N LEU A 249 0.74 -2.80 2.18
CA LEU A 249 0.20 -1.75 1.32
C LEU A 249 0.89 -1.73 -0.04
N GLY A 250 2.22 -1.73 -0.06
CA GLY A 250 2.98 -1.83 -1.31
C GLY A 250 2.52 -3.00 -2.17
N THR A 251 2.33 -4.18 -1.58
CA THR A 251 1.91 -5.36 -2.36
C THR A 251 0.52 -5.21 -2.97
N VAL A 252 -0.46 -4.71 -2.19
CA VAL A 252 -1.83 -4.50 -2.69
C VAL A 252 -1.81 -3.47 -3.84
N LEU A 253 -1.10 -2.36 -3.67
CA LEU A 253 -1.00 -1.32 -4.70
C LEU A 253 -0.24 -1.79 -5.95
N ALA A 254 0.82 -2.58 -5.80
CA ALA A 254 1.55 -3.15 -6.93
C ALA A 254 0.64 -4.04 -7.79
N SER A 255 -0.22 -4.81 -7.13
CA SER A 255 -1.21 -5.68 -7.77
C SER A 255 -2.23 -4.86 -8.56
N LEU A 256 -2.76 -3.78 -7.99
CA LEU A 256 -3.68 -2.87 -8.68
C LEU A 256 -3.01 -2.17 -9.87
N ALA A 257 -1.82 -1.60 -9.66
CA ALA A 257 -1.06 -0.91 -10.69
C ALA A 257 -0.66 -1.82 -11.86
N ALA A 258 -0.36 -3.10 -11.60
CA ALA A 258 -0.10 -4.10 -12.65
C ALA A 258 -1.31 -4.32 -13.59
N ARG A 259 -2.51 -3.96 -13.14
CA ARG A 259 -3.78 -4.04 -13.90
C ARG A 259 -4.24 -2.68 -14.43
N GLY A 260 -3.36 -1.67 -14.40
CA GLY A 260 -3.68 -0.32 -14.87
C GLY A 260 -4.56 0.47 -13.92
N ARG A 261 -4.68 0.07 -12.65
CA ARG A 261 -5.47 0.77 -11.63
C ARG A 261 -4.56 1.53 -10.67
N SER A 262 -4.35 2.81 -10.92
CA SER A 262 -3.47 3.69 -10.13
C SER A 262 -4.03 5.09 -9.87
N ASP A 263 -5.31 5.32 -10.16
CA ASP A 263 -6.01 6.54 -9.78
C ASP A 263 -6.27 6.61 -8.27
N ASP A 264 -6.63 7.80 -7.77
CA ASP A 264 -6.84 8.05 -6.33
C ASP A 264 -7.85 7.10 -5.69
N ASP A 265 -8.90 6.69 -6.42
CA ASP A 265 -9.93 5.81 -5.89
C ASP A 265 -9.41 4.39 -5.77
N ALA A 266 -8.71 3.87 -6.79
CA ALA A 266 -8.03 2.58 -6.70
C ALA A 266 -6.98 2.55 -5.58
N LEU A 267 -6.22 3.64 -5.41
CA LEU A 267 -5.24 3.75 -4.33
C LEU A 267 -5.91 3.78 -2.95
N ALA A 268 -7.06 4.44 -2.79
CA ALA A 268 -7.82 4.42 -1.54
C ALA A 268 -8.39 3.05 -1.22
N GLU A 269 -8.91 2.32 -2.21
CA GLU A 269 -9.38 0.93 -2.03
C GLU A 269 -8.23 0.00 -1.65
N GLY A 270 -7.07 0.15 -2.29
CA GLY A 270 -5.87 -0.60 -1.94
C GLY A 270 -5.35 -0.27 -0.53
N ALA A 271 -5.39 1.01 -0.15
CA ALA A 271 -5.04 1.48 1.19
C ALA A 271 -5.97 0.89 2.27
N ALA A 272 -7.28 0.94 2.06
CA ALA A 272 -8.25 0.37 2.97
C ALA A 272 -8.15 -1.17 3.04
N THR A 273 -7.91 -1.82 1.91
CA THR A 273 -7.69 -3.29 1.84
C THR A 273 -6.44 -3.72 2.60
N ALA A 274 -5.33 -2.99 2.45
CA ALA A 274 -4.11 -3.26 3.20
C ALA A 274 -4.28 -3.04 4.71
N ALA A 275 -4.99 -1.99 5.11
CA ALA A 275 -5.32 -1.75 6.52
C ALA A 275 -6.21 -2.86 7.09
N LEU A 276 -7.17 -3.36 6.32
CA LEU A 276 -8.04 -4.47 6.73
C LEU A 276 -7.27 -5.78 6.85
N LEU A 277 -6.40 -6.10 5.88
CA LEU A 277 -5.50 -7.26 5.95
C LEU A 277 -4.60 -7.19 7.18
N HIS A 278 -4.02 -6.02 7.45
CA HIS A 278 -3.18 -5.79 8.63
C HIS A 278 -3.99 -5.96 9.94
N ALA A 279 -5.19 -5.40 10.02
CA ALA A 279 -6.08 -5.58 11.16
C ALA A 279 -6.43 -7.06 11.38
N ARG A 280 -6.76 -7.79 10.30
CA ARG A 280 -7.11 -9.21 10.37
C ARG A 280 -5.91 -10.07 10.75
N ALA A 281 -4.74 -9.81 10.19
CA ALA A 281 -3.50 -10.48 10.57
C ALA A 281 -3.17 -10.25 12.05
N ALA A 282 -3.47 -9.07 12.58
CA ALA A 282 -3.27 -8.76 13.99
C ALA A 282 -4.21 -9.55 14.90
N GLU A 283 -5.49 -9.71 14.53
CA GLU A 283 -6.42 -10.58 15.26
C GLU A 283 -5.93 -12.03 15.29
N LEU A 284 -5.49 -12.54 14.13
CA LEU A 284 -4.97 -13.90 13.99
C LEU A 284 -3.70 -14.13 14.82
N ALA A 285 -2.77 -13.17 14.81
CA ALA A 285 -1.51 -13.27 15.54
C ALA A 285 -1.70 -13.06 17.06
N SER A 286 -2.59 -12.15 17.45
CA SER A 286 -2.81 -11.78 18.86
C SER A 286 -3.46 -12.90 19.65
N GLY A 287 -4.52 -13.54 19.12
CA GLY A 287 -5.32 -14.48 19.89
C GLY A 287 -5.89 -13.90 21.20
N GLY A 288 -5.96 -12.56 21.33
CA GLY A 288 -6.34 -11.83 22.55
C GLY A 288 -5.17 -11.31 23.40
N GLY A 289 -3.93 -11.68 23.10
CA GLY A 289 -2.71 -11.28 23.83
C GLY A 289 -1.73 -10.42 23.02
N PRO A 290 -0.56 -10.09 23.60
CA PRO A 290 0.51 -9.38 22.91
C PRO A 290 0.92 -10.10 21.62
N LEU A 291 1.37 -9.32 20.63
CA LEU A 291 1.87 -9.84 19.36
C LEU A 291 3.18 -9.16 18.96
N LEU A 292 4.04 -9.89 18.28
CA LEU A 292 5.26 -9.37 17.68
C LEU A 292 4.99 -8.93 16.23
N ALA A 293 5.70 -7.90 15.76
CA ALA A 293 5.56 -7.42 14.38
C ALA A 293 5.89 -8.51 13.34
N LEU A 294 6.78 -9.45 13.66
CA LEU A 294 7.06 -10.57 12.77
C LEU A 294 5.88 -11.56 12.73
N GLU A 295 5.28 -11.91 13.87
CA GLU A 295 4.09 -12.78 13.93
C GLU A 295 2.92 -12.15 13.16
N LEU A 296 2.76 -10.82 13.27
CA LEU A 296 1.82 -10.06 12.46
C LEU A 296 2.08 -10.23 10.95
N ALA A 297 3.33 -10.06 10.52
CA ALA A 297 3.70 -10.23 9.12
C ALA A 297 3.48 -11.68 8.65
N GLU A 298 3.77 -12.66 9.51
CA GLU A 298 3.54 -14.07 9.22
C GLU A 298 2.05 -14.41 9.05
N ALA A 299 1.17 -13.74 9.81
CA ALA A 299 -0.27 -13.87 9.76
C ALA A 299 -0.94 -13.17 8.55
N LEU A 300 -0.21 -12.40 7.75
CA LEU A 300 -0.76 -11.81 6.51
C LEU A 300 -1.15 -12.87 5.48
N ALA A 301 -0.35 -13.93 5.32
CA ALA A 301 -0.64 -15.00 4.36
C ALA A 301 -1.99 -15.70 4.65
N PRO A 302 -2.28 -16.18 5.89
CA PRO A 302 -3.60 -16.72 6.19
C PRO A 302 -4.72 -15.67 6.12
N ALA A 303 -4.46 -14.39 6.46
CA ALA A 303 -5.46 -13.33 6.30
C ALA A 303 -5.86 -13.11 4.83
N VAL A 304 -4.89 -13.11 3.91
CA VAL A 304 -5.14 -13.05 2.46
C VAL A 304 -5.96 -14.26 1.99
N ALA A 305 -5.61 -15.47 2.45
CA ALA A 305 -6.34 -16.69 2.10
C ALA A 305 -7.79 -16.65 2.58
N GLU A 306 -8.05 -16.16 3.79
CA GLU A 306 -9.40 -16.01 4.35
C GLU A 306 -10.25 -15.07 3.48
N LEU A 307 -9.74 -13.88 3.14
CA LEU A 307 -10.50 -12.91 2.33
C LEU A 307 -10.75 -13.40 0.91
N LEU A 308 -9.77 -14.06 0.28
CA LEU A 308 -9.94 -14.64 -1.06
C LEU A 308 -10.92 -15.83 -1.09
N THR A 309 -11.17 -16.47 0.05
CA THR A 309 -12.20 -17.53 0.16
C THR A 309 -13.58 -16.89 0.32
N HIS A 310 -13.68 -15.82 1.11
CA HIS A 310 -14.92 -15.07 1.28
C HIS A 310 -15.47 -14.47 -0.04
N ALA A 311 -14.58 -14.06 -0.96
CA ALA A 311 -14.99 -13.66 -2.32
C ALA A 311 -15.62 -14.82 -3.12
N ALA A 312 -15.14 -16.05 -2.96
CA ALA A 312 -15.67 -17.21 -3.67
C ALA A 312 -17.08 -17.58 -3.17
N ASP A 313 -17.31 -17.47 -1.87
CA ASP A 313 -18.61 -17.76 -1.25
C ASP A 313 -19.66 -16.67 -1.54
N ALA A 314 -19.22 -15.44 -1.82
CA ALA A 314 -20.09 -14.31 -2.13
C ALA A 314 -20.45 -14.20 -3.64
N ALA A 315 -19.81 -14.98 -4.52
CA ALA A 315 -20.18 -15.01 -5.94
C ALA A 315 -21.54 -15.72 -6.11
N PRO A 316 -22.52 -15.13 -6.80
CA PRO A 316 -23.80 -15.80 -7.04
C PRO A 316 -23.53 -17.08 -7.83
N ALA A 317 -24.09 -18.20 -7.35
CA ALA A 317 -24.06 -19.48 -8.07
C ALA A 317 -24.60 -19.25 -9.49
N GLU A 318 -23.74 -19.36 -10.49
CA GLU A 318 -24.16 -19.34 -11.88
C GLU A 318 -25.28 -20.36 -12.06
N THR A 319 -26.43 -19.88 -12.54
CA THR A 319 -27.60 -20.69 -12.88
C THR A 319 -27.19 -21.85 -13.77
N ALA A 320 -27.10 -23.04 -13.16
CA ALA A 320 -27.06 -24.29 -13.89
C ALA A 320 -28.29 -24.34 -14.80
N GLY A 321 -28.06 -24.16 -16.10
CA GLY A 321 -29.07 -24.22 -17.13
C GLY A 321 -29.73 -25.59 -17.14
N ASN A 322 -30.90 -25.67 -16.50
CA ASN A 322 -31.81 -26.79 -16.64
C ASN A 322 -32.55 -26.66 -17.99
N GLY A 323 -31.83 -26.92 -19.08
CA GLY A 323 -32.41 -27.13 -20.40
C GLY A 323 -32.94 -28.56 -20.51
N ARG A 324 -34.17 -28.79 -20.03
CA ARG A 324 -34.93 -29.99 -20.35
C ARG A 324 -35.43 -29.87 -21.79
N ASP A 325 -34.79 -30.57 -22.72
CA ASP A 325 -35.44 -30.90 -23.99
C ASP A 325 -36.39 -32.07 -23.76
N ARG A 326 -37.70 -31.79 -23.82
CA ARG A 326 -38.73 -32.80 -24.07
C ARG A 326 -38.89 -32.94 -25.58
N PRO A 327 -38.99 -34.16 -26.13
CA PRO A 327 -39.38 -34.34 -27.51
C PRO A 327 -40.90 -34.10 -27.64
N THR A 328 -41.31 -33.46 -28.73
CA THR A 328 -42.71 -33.45 -29.17
C THR A 328 -42.85 -34.23 -30.48
N PRO A 329 -44.03 -34.83 -30.74
CA PRO A 329 -44.23 -35.98 -31.61
C PRO A 329 -44.23 -35.69 -33.11
#